data_AF-A0A2A4G4Q6-F1
#
_entry.id   AF-A0A2A4G4Q6-F1
#
_cell.length_a   1.000
_cell.length_b   1.000
_cell.length_c   1.000
_cell.angle_alpha   90.00
_cell.angle_beta   90.00
_cell.angle_gamma   90.00
#
_symmetry.space_group_name_H-M   'P 1'
#
loop_
_entity.id
_entity.type
_entity.pdbx_description
1 polymer ?
#
loop_
_entity_poly.entity_id
_entity_poly.type
_entity_poly.pdbx_seq_one_letter_code
_entity_poly.pdbx_strand_id
1 'polypeptide(L)'
;MKNFRTEFKWSLIFSVVMLGWMYLEKTWGWHDEKIAKHALNTLWFGIPALIVYFFALRDKRETDLGGKMEWKQGFVSGIILSVLIAILSPLVQYIIHTYISPDYFDNGIQMALENGKTTKENAEAYFNLNSYMIQAGLGGLCMGMVTGAVVALFVKKQ
;
A
#
# COMPACT_ATOMS: atom_id res chain seq x y z
N MET A 1 -22.93 -9.80 -5.22
CA MET A 1 -22.23 -8.52 -4.99
C MET A 1 -22.80 -7.48 -5.95
N LYS A 2 -23.83 -6.73 -5.56
CA LYS A 2 -24.41 -5.69 -6.43
C LYS A 2 -23.81 -4.30 -6.20
N ASN A 3 -23.11 -4.09 -5.08
CA ASN A 3 -22.48 -2.82 -4.73
C ASN A 3 -21.03 -3.03 -4.30
N PHE A 4 -20.11 -2.21 -4.83
CA PHE A 4 -18.69 -2.11 -4.42
C PHE A 4 -18.45 -0.94 -3.45
N ARG A 5 -19.52 -0.45 -2.82
CA ARG A 5 -19.50 0.72 -1.94
C ARG A 5 -18.57 0.51 -0.74
N THR A 6 -18.57 -0.70 -0.19
CA THR A 6 -17.73 -1.08 0.95
C THR A 6 -16.25 -1.06 0.54
N GLU A 7 -15.90 -1.71 -0.56
CA GLU A 7 -14.52 -1.74 -1.07
C GLU A 7 -14.00 -0.33 -1.40
N PHE A 8 -14.83 0.51 -2.01
CA PHE A 8 -14.47 1.91 -2.30
C PHE A 8 -14.26 2.75 -1.05
N LYS A 9 -15.14 2.61 -0.04
CA LYS A 9 -14.97 3.26 1.26
C LYS A 9 -13.64 2.84 1.90
N TRP A 10 -13.34 1.55 1.89
CA TRP A 10 -12.13 1.02 2.50
C TRP A 10 -10.85 1.31 1.71
N SER A 11 -10.91 1.48 0.37
CA SER A 11 -9.75 1.91 -0.42
C SER A 11 -9.37 3.37 -0.13
N LEU A 12 -10.35 4.22 0.16
CA LEU A 12 -10.10 5.59 0.63
C LEU A 12 -9.48 5.60 2.03
N ILE A 13 -10.02 4.81 2.96
CA ILE A 13 -9.44 4.67 4.31
C ILE A 13 -8.01 4.15 4.23
N PHE A 14 -7.77 3.13 3.41
CA PHE A 14 -6.43 2.58 3.18
C PHE A 14 -5.45 3.66 2.70
N SER A 15 -5.88 4.46 1.72
CA SER A 15 -5.08 5.57 1.20
C SER A 15 -4.73 6.59 2.29
N VAL A 16 -5.68 6.95 3.15
CA VAL A 16 -5.43 7.86 4.29
C VAL A 16 -4.47 7.25 5.31
N VAL A 17 -4.64 5.97 5.65
CA VAL A 17 -3.73 5.25 6.56
C VAL A 17 -2.32 5.19 5.97
N MET A 18 -2.19 4.97 4.65
CA MET A 18 -0.91 4.97 3.95
C MET A 18 -0.23 6.35 4.02
N LEU A 19 -0.97 7.44 3.78
CA LEU A 19 -0.43 8.80 3.91
C LEU A 19 0.02 9.10 5.35
N GLY A 20 -0.78 8.70 6.35
CA GLY A 20 -0.41 8.85 7.75
C GLY A 20 0.84 8.06 8.12
N TRP A 21 0.97 6.83 7.60
CA TRP A 21 2.17 6.01 7.79
C TRP A 21 3.40 6.66 7.17
N MET A 22 3.31 7.12 5.92
CA MET A 22 4.41 7.78 5.21
C MET A 22 4.87 9.07 5.91
N TYR A 23 3.93 9.79 6.52
CA TYR A 23 4.27 10.93 7.38
C TYR A 23 5.05 10.49 8.63
N LEU A 24 4.63 9.40 9.29
CA LEU A 24 5.37 8.85 10.43
C LEU A 24 6.79 8.40 10.03
N GLU A 25 6.94 7.72 8.90
CA GLU A 25 8.26 7.30 8.39
C GLU A 25 9.18 8.50 8.16
N LYS A 26 8.65 9.60 7.61
CA LYS A 26 9.39 10.85 7.50
C LYS A 26 9.81 11.39 8.87
N THR A 27 8.88 11.46 9.83
CA THR A 27 9.20 11.98 11.18
C THR A 27 10.25 11.16 11.92
N TRP A 28 10.38 9.86 11.60
CA TRP A 28 11.43 8.99 12.13
C TRP A 28 12.76 9.08 11.36
N GLY A 29 12.85 9.93 10.35
CA GLY A 29 14.03 10.19 9.54
C GLY A 29 14.33 9.08 8.52
N TRP A 30 13.35 8.22 8.22
CA TRP A 30 13.56 7.11 7.25
C TRP A 30 13.56 7.58 5.80
N HIS A 31 13.11 8.81 5.53
CA HIS A 31 13.16 9.42 4.20
C HIS A 31 14.37 10.35 3.99
N ASP A 32 15.15 10.57 5.05
CA ASP A 32 16.34 11.43 5.05
C ASP A 32 17.56 10.59 5.52
N GLU A 33 18.06 10.79 6.73
CA GLU A 33 19.32 10.21 7.24
C GLU A 33 19.40 8.67 7.27
N LYS A 34 18.25 7.97 7.32
CA LYS A 34 18.19 6.50 7.46
C LYS A 34 17.57 5.81 6.24
N ILE A 35 17.67 6.40 5.06
CA ILE A 35 17.08 5.84 3.83
C ILE A 35 17.58 4.42 3.50
N ALA A 36 18.79 4.06 3.93
CA ALA A 36 19.31 2.69 3.85
C ALA A 36 18.48 1.65 4.64
N LYS A 37 17.77 2.08 5.69
CA LYS A 37 16.87 1.24 6.49
C LYS A 37 15.41 1.29 6.01
N HIS A 38 15.05 2.22 5.12
CA HIS A 38 13.69 2.38 4.62
C HIS A 38 13.14 1.10 3.98
N ALA A 39 13.95 0.40 3.18
CA ALA A 39 13.54 -0.84 2.51
C ALA A 39 13.08 -1.96 3.48
N LEU A 40 13.70 -2.06 4.66
CA LEU A 40 13.28 -3.02 5.70
C LEU A 40 12.14 -2.46 6.55
N ASN A 41 12.12 -1.14 6.75
CA ASN A 41 11.19 -0.52 7.68
C ASN A 41 9.79 -0.33 7.07
N THR A 42 9.67 -0.14 5.76
CA THR A 42 8.36 -0.04 5.12
C THR A 42 7.59 -1.36 5.17
N LEU A 43 8.25 -2.50 5.43
CA LEU A 43 7.57 -3.78 5.68
C LEU A 43 6.66 -3.73 6.92
N TRP A 44 6.95 -2.85 7.89
CA TRP A 44 6.09 -2.65 9.06
C TRP A 44 4.71 -2.09 8.67
N PHE A 45 4.57 -1.43 7.52
CA PHE A 45 3.28 -1.04 6.97
C PHE A 45 2.36 -2.24 6.68
N GLY A 46 2.92 -3.45 6.54
CA GLY A 46 2.14 -4.67 6.39
C GLY A 46 1.16 -4.89 7.55
N ILE A 47 1.50 -4.46 8.77
CA ILE A 47 0.62 -4.59 9.95
C ILE A 47 -0.64 -3.71 9.83
N PRO A 48 -0.56 -2.37 9.67
CA PRO A 48 -1.74 -1.55 9.47
C PRO A 48 -2.50 -1.95 8.20
N ALA A 49 -1.83 -2.34 7.12
CA ALA A 49 -2.48 -2.84 5.92
C ALA A 49 -3.34 -4.10 6.20
N LEU A 50 -2.80 -5.09 6.92
CA LEU A 50 -3.54 -6.30 7.33
C LEU A 50 -4.76 -5.97 8.17
N ILE A 51 -4.63 -5.03 9.11
CA ILE A 51 -5.74 -4.58 9.97
C ILE A 51 -6.85 -3.96 9.11
N VAL A 52 -6.50 -3.08 8.17
CA VAL A 52 -7.46 -2.47 7.26
C VAL A 52 -8.16 -3.52 6.40
N TYR A 53 -7.42 -4.48 5.83
CA TYR A 53 -8.01 -5.57 5.04
C TYR A 53 -8.96 -6.45 5.88
N PHE A 54 -8.60 -6.74 7.14
CA PHE A 54 -9.45 -7.48 8.06
C PHE A 54 -10.77 -6.75 8.33
N PHE A 55 -10.71 -5.46 8.65
CA PHE A 55 -11.92 -4.67 8.86
C PHE A 55 -12.74 -4.50 7.59
N ALA A 56 -12.10 -4.33 6.43
CA ALA A 56 -12.78 -4.20 5.15
C ALA A 56 -13.58 -5.46 4.79
N LEU A 57 -12.97 -6.64 4.90
CA LEU A 57 -13.64 -7.91 4.61
C LEU A 57 -14.70 -8.25 5.68
N ARG A 58 -14.46 -7.90 6.94
CA ARG A 58 -15.46 -8.06 8.00
C ARG A 58 -16.67 -7.17 7.75
N ASP A 59 -16.45 -5.90 7.44
CA ASP A 59 -17.53 -4.96 7.12
C ASP A 59 -18.32 -5.43 5.89
N LYS A 60 -17.64 -5.96 4.86
CA LYS A 60 -18.29 -6.58 3.70
C LYS A 60 -19.22 -7.72 4.10
N ARG A 61 -18.75 -8.62 4.96
CA ARG A 61 -19.54 -9.74 5.47
C ARG A 61 -20.81 -9.27 6.17
N GLU A 62 -20.67 -8.32 7.10
CA GLU A 62 -21.80 -7.89 7.93
C GLU A 62 -22.81 -7.04 7.14
N THR A 63 -22.34 -6.12 6.29
CA THR A 63 -23.19 -5.14 5.61
C THR A 63 -23.77 -5.64 4.29
N ASP A 64 -22.96 -6.32 3.47
CA ASP A 64 -23.33 -6.66 2.09
C ASP A 64 -23.70 -8.14 1.90
N LEU A 65 -23.27 -9.03 2.82
CA LEU A 65 -23.50 -10.48 2.73
C LEU A 65 -24.36 -11.04 3.88
N GLY A 66 -24.95 -10.18 4.72
CA GLY A 66 -25.88 -10.59 5.76
C GLY A 66 -25.25 -11.46 6.86
N GLY A 67 -23.97 -11.24 7.17
CA GLY A 67 -23.25 -11.92 8.25
C GLY A 67 -22.67 -13.28 7.88
N LYS A 68 -22.93 -13.79 6.68
CA LYS A 68 -22.35 -15.04 6.15
C LYS A 68 -21.46 -14.73 4.95
N MET A 69 -20.27 -15.31 4.93
CA MET A 69 -19.33 -15.09 3.84
C MET A 69 -18.54 -16.35 3.55
N GLU A 70 -18.63 -16.81 2.32
CA GLU A 70 -17.75 -17.85 1.80
C GLU A 70 -16.36 -17.29 1.53
N TRP A 71 -15.35 -18.16 1.61
CA TRP A 71 -13.96 -17.76 1.33
C TRP A 71 -13.80 -17.14 -0.05
N LYS A 72 -14.46 -17.69 -1.08
CA LYS A 72 -14.40 -17.16 -2.45
C LYS A 72 -14.95 -15.73 -2.54
N GLN A 73 -16.01 -15.42 -1.78
CA GLN A 73 -16.59 -14.08 -1.73
C GLN A 73 -15.63 -13.08 -1.06
N GLY A 74 -15.01 -13.49 0.05
CA GLY A 74 -13.99 -12.69 0.73
C GLY A 74 -12.76 -12.45 -0.15
N PHE A 75 -12.28 -13.48 -0.84
CA PHE A 75 -11.14 -13.38 -1.75
C PHE A 75 -11.43 -12.40 -2.91
N VAL A 76 -12.59 -12.52 -3.57
CA VAL A 76 -12.98 -11.59 -4.64
C VAL A 76 -13.11 -10.15 -4.13
N SER A 77 -13.69 -9.95 -2.95
CA SER A 77 -13.75 -8.62 -2.33
C SER A 77 -12.36 -8.05 -2.05
N GLY A 78 -11.43 -8.89 -1.60
CA GLY A 78 -10.01 -8.53 -1.42
C GLY A 78 -9.31 -8.13 -2.73
N ILE A 79 -9.57 -8.85 -3.83
CA ILE A 79 -9.06 -8.48 -5.16
C ILE A 79 -9.60 -7.10 -5.56
N ILE A 80 -10.91 -6.87 -5.43
CA ILE A 80 -11.55 -5.62 -5.83
C ILE A 80 -11.01 -4.44 -5.01
N LEU A 81 -10.89 -4.62 -3.69
CA LEU A 81 -10.25 -3.63 -2.82
C LEU A 81 -8.83 -3.30 -3.29
N SER A 82 -8.04 -4.32 -3.64
CA SER A 82 -6.65 -4.16 -4.12
C SER A 82 -6.58 -3.40 -5.44
N VAL A 83 -7.50 -3.67 -6.37
CA VAL A 83 -7.62 -2.92 -7.64
C VAL A 83 -7.95 -1.46 -7.37
N LEU A 84 -8.90 -1.17 -6.48
CA LEU A 84 -9.26 0.21 -6.12
C LEU A 84 -8.09 0.96 -5.46
N ILE A 85 -7.32 0.29 -4.60
CA ILE A 85 -6.09 0.85 -4.01
C ILE A 85 -5.05 1.12 -5.10
N ALA A 86 -4.84 0.18 -6.04
CA ALA A 86 -3.90 0.37 -7.13
C ALA A 86 -4.28 1.57 -8.02
N ILE A 87 -5.57 1.78 -8.30
CA ILE A 87 -6.06 2.96 -9.04
C ILE A 87 -5.81 4.26 -8.27
N LEU A 88 -5.97 4.26 -6.94
CA LEU A 88 -5.69 5.42 -6.10
C LEU A 88 -4.19 5.65 -5.86
N SER A 89 -3.36 4.64 -6.07
CA SER A 89 -1.93 4.68 -5.75
C SER A 89 -1.18 5.83 -6.43
N PRO A 90 -1.39 6.21 -7.70
CA PRO A 90 -0.66 7.33 -8.30
C PRO A 90 -0.94 8.65 -7.58
N LEU A 91 -2.20 8.89 -7.20
CA LEU A 91 -2.57 10.09 -6.44
C LEU A 91 -1.91 10.09 -5.06
N VAL A 92 -1.91 8.97 -4.35
CA VAL A 92 -1.27 8.83 -3.04
C VAL A 92 0.24 9.04 -3.14
N GLN A 93 0.89 8.40 -4.12
CA GLN A 93 2.32 8.55 -4.38
C GLN A 93 2.70 10.00 -4.73
N TYR A 94 1.88 10.68 -5.53
CA TYR A 94 2.06 12.09 -5.85
C TYR A 94 2.01 12.95 -4.57
N ILE A 95 1.03 12.72 -3.69
CA ILE A 95 0.93 13.47 -2.44
C ILE A 95 2.15 13.23 -1.53
N ILE A 96 2.58 11.97 -1.40
CA ILE A 96 3.74 11.59 -0.60
C ILE A 96 4.99 12.33 -1.08
N HIS A 97 5.30 12.24 -2.36
CA HIS A 97 6.55 12.79 -2.91
C HIS A 97 6.49 14.28 -3.20
N THR A 98 5.33 14.93 -3.12
CA THR A 98 5.21 16.39 -3.30
C THR A 98 5.14 17.12 -1.97
N TYR A 99 4.38 16.59 -1.01
CA TYR A 99 4.06 17.30 0.23
C TYR A 99 4.65 16.65 1.47
N ILE A 100 4.76 15.31 1.49
CA ILE A 100 5.31 14.62 2.65
C ILE A 100 6.83 14.65 2.54
N SER A 101 7.42 14.07 1.51
CA SER A 101 8.87 13.84 1.39
C SER A 101 9.39 14.26 0.01
N PRO A 102 9.49 15.57 -0.26
CA PRO A 102 9.94 16.07 -1.56
C PRO A 102 11.38 15.63 -1.90
N ASP A 103 12.24 15.56 -0.89
CA ASP A 103 13.67 15.27 -1.08
C ASP A 103 13.98 13.76 -1.11
N TYR A 104 12.97 12.89 -0.99
CA TYR A 104 13.15 11.44 -0.87
C TYR A 104 13.91 10.83 -2.07
N PHE A 105 13.57 11.26 -3.29
CA PHE A 105 14.23 10.72 -4.49
C PHE A 105 15.69 11.16 -4.58
N ASP A 106 15.97 12.44 -4.33
CA ASP A 106 17.33 12.98 -4.37
C ASP A 106 18.21 12.32 -3.29
N ASN A 107 17.70 12.19 -2.07
CA ASN A 107 18.36 11.48 -0.98
C ASN A 107 18.61 10.00 -1.32
N GLY A 108 17.65 9.35 -1.98
CA GLY A 108 17.75 7.96 -2.41
C GLY A 108 18.82 7.75 -3.48
N ILE A 109 18.88 8.63 -4.47
CA ILE A 109 19.89 8.63 -5.54
C ILE A 109 21.27 8.83 -4.94
N GLN A 110 21.45 9.86 -4.10
CA GLN A 110 22.72 10.17 -3.47
C GLN A 110 23.23 8.96 -2.66
N MET A 111 22.39 8.37 -1.81
CA MET A 111 22.73 7.20 -1.03
C MET A 111 23.10 5.98 -1.91
N ALA A 112 22.39 5.76 -3.02
CA ALA A 112 22.67 4.65 -3.93
C ALA A 112 24.03 4.79 -4.62
N LEU A 113 24.40 6.02 -4.98
CA LEU A 113 25.69 6.34 -5.60
C LEU A 113 26.85 6.25 -4.59
N GLU A 114 26.67 6.78 -3.38
CA GLU A 114 27.68 6.74 -2.31
C GLU A 114 28.00 5.30 -1.88
N ASN A 115 27.01 4.41 -1.88
CA ASN A 115 27.23 3.00 -1.60
C ASN A 115 27.89 2.21 -2.75
N GLY A 116 28.12 2.85 -3.91
CA GLY A 116 28.74 2.21 -5.09
C GLY A 116 27.93 1.06 -5.69
N LYS A 117 26.65 0.92 -5.32
CA LYS A 117 25.80 -0.23 -5.69
C LYS A 117 25.16 -0.09 -7.07
N THR A 118 25.22 1.08 -7.69
CA THR A 118 24.54 1.37 -8.95
C THR A 118 25.20 2.53 -9.70
N THR A 119 24.86 2.69 -10.99
CA THR A 119 25.22 3.87 -11.78
C THR A 119 24.21 5.00 -11.56
N LYS A 120 24.60 6.24 -11.83
CA LYS A 120 23.70 7.42 -11.73
C LYS A 120 22.44 7.23 -12.56
N GLU A 121 22.60 6.76 -13.80
CA GLU A 121 21.50 6.52 -14.72
C GLU A 121 20.50 5.48 -14.19
N ASN A 122 20.99 4.38 -13.60
CA ASN A 122 20.13 3.38 -12.98
C ASN A 122 19.46 3.88 -11.69
N ALA A 123 20.15 4.72 -10.91
CA ALA A 123 19.57 5.33 -9.72
C ALA A 123 18.42 6.28 -10.07
N GLU A 124 18.61 7.15 -11.07
CA GLU A 124 17.57 8.08 -11.56
C GLU A 124 16.38 7.34 -12.20
N ALA A 125 16.64 6.24 -12.90
CA ALA A 125 15.58 5.38 -13.46
C ALA A 125 14.76 4.66 -12.37
N TYR A 126 15.36 4.39 -11.21
CA TYR A 126 14.69 3.74 -10.08
C TYR A 126 13.96 4.75 -9.17
N PHE A 127 14.66 5.77 -8.70
CA PHE A 127 14.17 6.81 -7.78
C PHE A 127 13.51 7.95 -8.54
N ASN A 128 12.35 7.67 -9.12
CA ASN A 128 11.49 8.70 -9.68
C ASN A 128 10.02 8.34 -9.47
N LEU A 129 9.17 9.37 -9.61
CA LEU A 129 7.75 9.26 -9.33
C LEU A 129 7.05 8.22 -10.22
N ASN A 130 7.36 8.18 -11.52
CA ASN A 130 6.72 7.23 -12.45
C ASN A 130 7.03 5.78 -12.07
N SER A 131 8.31 5.48 -11.80
CA SER A 131 8.75 4.17 -11.36
C SER A 131 8.08 3.76 -10.06
N TYR A 132 8.02 4.65 -9.07
CA TYR A 132 7.39 4.38 -7.78
C TYR A 132 5.87 4.22 -7.89
N MET A 133 5.19 4.98 -8.75
CA MET A 133 3.77 4.79 -9.03
C MET A 133 3.49 3.39 -9.60
N ILE A 134 4.29 2.94 -10.57
CA ILE A 134 4.14 1.61 -11.17
C ILE A 134 4.43 0.52 -10.14
N GLN A 135 5.52 0.64 -9.38
CA GLN A 135 5.91 -0.32 -8.34
C GLN A 135 4.86 -0.39 -7.23
N ALA A 136 4.35 0.76 -6.76
CA ALA A 136 3.30 0.80 -5.73
C ALA A 136 1.98 0.20 -6.23
N GLY A 137 1.58 0.51 -7.47
CA GLY A 137 0.36 -0.04 -8.07
C GLY A 137 0.43 -1.55 -8.25
N LEU A 138 1.48 -2.06 -8.92
CA LEU A 138 1.64 -3.49 -9.19
C LEU A 138 1.94 -4.29 -7.91
N GLY A 139 2.86 -3.78 -7.08
CA GLY A 139 3.23 -4.40 -5.80
C GLY A 139 2.06 -4.42 -4.83
N GLY A 140 1.32 -3.32 -4.72
CA GLY A 140 0.12 -3.22 -3.89
C GLY A 140 -0.99 -4.16 -4.37
N LEU A 141 -1.17 -4.31 -5.69
CA LEU A 141 -2.13 -5.27 -6.24
C LEU A 141 -1.74 -6.72 -5.91
N CYS A 142 -0.49 -7.12 -6.14
CA CYS A 142 0.00 -8.47 -5.83
C CYS A 142 -0.10 -8.78 -4.33
N MET A 143 0.42 -7.90 -3.47
CA MET A 143 0.38 -8.09 -2.02
C MET A 143 -1.05 -8.03 -1.48
N GLY A 144 -1.90 -7.16 -2.05
CA GLY A 144 -3.30 -7.05 -1.69
C GLY A 144 -4.10 -8.31 -2.00
N MET A 145 -3.83 -8.98 -3.12
CA MET A 145 -4.45 -10.27 -3.45
C MET A 145 -4.06 -11.37 -2.46
N VAL A 146 -2.76 -11.49 -2.13
CA VAL A 146 -2.28 -12.46 -1.13
C VAL A 146 -2.90 -12.17 0.23
N THR A 147 -2.90 -10.90 0.64
CA THR A 147 -3.48 -10.45 1.90
C THR A 147 -4.97 -10.74 1.96
N GLY A 148 -5.71 -10.42 0.89
CA GLY A 148 -7.14 -10.71 0.78
C GLY A 148 -7.44 -12.21 0.88
N ALA A 149 -6.63 -13.07 0.26
CA ALA A 149 -6.78 -14.52 0.35
C ALA A 149 -6.59 -15.03 1.79
N VAL A 150 -5.54 -14.56 2.47
CA VAL A 150 -5.23 -14.93 3.86
C VAL A 150 -6.31 -14.42 4.81
N VAL A 151 -6.66 -13.14 4.75
CA VAL A 151 -7.66 -12.54 5.62
C VAL A 151 -9.04 -13.18 5.41
N ALA A 152 -9.41 -13.49 4.17
CA ALA A 152 -10.66 -14.19 3.89
C ALA A 152 -10.77 -15.55 4.60
N LEU A 153 -9.66 -16.24 4.90
CA LEU A 153 -9.68 -17.48 5.69
C LEU A 153 -10.09 -17.26 7.14
N PHE A 154 -9.76 -16.10 7.71
CA PHE A 154 -10.10 -15.75 9.09
C PHE A 154 -11.50 -15.13 9.22
N VAL A 155 -11.97 -14.43 8.17
CA VAL A 155 -13.27 -13.76 8.20
C VAL A 155 -14.40 -14.63 7.65
N LYS A 156 -14.10 -15.75 6.98
CA LYS A 156 -15.13 -16.69 6.50
C LYS A 156 -16.05 -17.12 7.64
N LYS A 157 -17.35 -17.16 7.37
CA LYS A 157 -18.38 -17.64 8.28
C LYS A 157 -19.48 -18.30 7.45
N GLN A 158 -19.59 -19.61 7.56
CA GLN A 158 -20.55 -20.46 6.83
C GLN A 158 -21.85 -20.59 7.64
#